data_AF-A0A2R6I3L5-F1
#
_entry.id   AF-A0A2R6I3L5-F1
#
_cell.length_a   1.000
_cell.length_b   1.000
_cell.length_c   1.000
_cell.angle_alpha   90.00
_cell.angle_beta   90.00
_cell.angle_gamma   90.00
#
_symmetry.space_group_name_H-M   'P 1'
#
loop_
_entity.id
_entity.type
_entity.pdbx_description
1 polymer ?
#
loop_
_entity_poly.entity_id
_entity_poly.type
_entity_poly.pdbx_seq_one_letter_code
_entity_poly.pdbx_strand_id
1 'polypeptide(L)'
;MPPPVAVPAVSPDLPAPVGCVVDTVSAPPRSSFAVLVAAYLLLFVAVSVAEELVARGYLLTNLAEGLQVGPVTGRVALVAAVLLTSGLFGLLHAGNPSATLVSTATIALAGVFLATDYVFTGDLAVPLGLHFSWNYAQGVLFDFPVSGIRVGVAVVRTRETGPDLVTGGAFGLEAGLLGVVATLLGIAATALWVRGRTGRLAPTPSVRTPDLRWREP
;
A
#
# COMPACT_ATOMS: atom_id res chain seq x y z
N MET A 1 -41.95 5.16 1.22
CA MET A 1 -40.48 5.27 1.06
C MET A 1 -40.20 6.74 0.79
N PRO A 2 -39.50 7.48 1.68
CA PRO A 2 -39.15 8.87 1.37
C PRO A 2 -38.16 8.88 0.18
N PRO A 3 -38.28 9.84 -0.75
CA PRO A 3 -37.34 9.99 -1.86
C PRO A 3 -35.93 10.30 -1.33
N PRO A 4 -34.86 9.95 -2.07
CA PRO A 4 -33.51 10.36 -1.71
C PRO A 4 -33.46 11.89 -1.63
N VAL A 5 -32.86 12.39 -0.54
CA VAL A 5 -32.59 13.83 -0.37
C VAL A 5 -31.61 14.23 -1.47
N ALA A 6 -32.06 15.06 -2.41
CA ALA A 6 -31.21 15.59 -3.45
C ALA A 6 -30.14 16.49 -2.82
N VAL A 7 -28.88 16.06 -2.90
CA VAL A 7 -27.73 16.90 -2.57
C VAL A 7 -27.62 17.97 -3.67
N PRO A 8 -27.53 19.27 -3.34
CA PRO A 8 -27.44 20.31 -4.35
C PRO A 8 -26.22 20.09 -5.25
N ALA A 9 -26.42 20.20 -6.55
CA ALA A 9 -25.34 20.17 -7.52
C ALA A 9 -24.37 21.32 -7.22
N VAL A 10 -23.10 20.98 -7.00
CA VAL A 10 -22.01 21.96 -6.92
C VAL A 10 -21.94 22.64 -8.29
N SER A 11 -22.04 23.97 -8.32
CA SER A 11 -21.95 24.78 -9.53
C SER A 11 -20.68 24.47 -10.32
N PRO A 12 -20.73 24.38 -11.67
CA PRO A 12 -19.62 23.93 -12.51
C PRO A 12 -18.41 24.89 -12.57
N ASP A 13 -18.52 26.11 -12.03
CA ASP A 13 -17.57 27.20 -12.31
C ASP A 13 -16.53 27.47 -11.21
N LEU A 14 -16.40 26.61 -10.19
CA LEU A 14 -15.31 26.68 -9.21
C LEU A 14 -14.64 25.30 -9.08
N PRO A 15 -13.30 25.21 -9.01
CA PRO A 15 -12.65 23.94 -8.69
C PRO A 15 -13.21 23.48 -7.34
N ALA A 16 -13.90 22.35 -7.34
CA ALA A 16 -14.47 21.81 -6.11
C ALA A 16 -13.35 21.70 -5.08
N PRO A 17 -13.52 22.25 -3.86
CA PRO A 17 -12.51 22.14 -2.82
C PRO A 17 -12.23 20.66 -2.56
N VAL A 18 -10.96 20.34 -2.29
CA VAL A 18 -10.57 18.97 -1.88
C VAL A 18 -11.36 18.63 -0.63
N GLY A 19 -12.15 17.56 -0.70
CA GLY A 19 -13.05 17.19 0.40
C GLY A 19 -13.60 15.79 0.25
N CYS A 20 -14.13 15.28 1.35
CA CYS A 20 -14.91 14.05 1.40
C CYS A 20 -16.33 14.42 1.85
N VAL A 21 -17.34 13.97 1.10
CA VAL A 21 -18.73 13.98 1.56
C VAL A 21 -19.06 12.59 2.08
N VAL A 22 -19.50 12.51 3.33
CA VAL A 22 -19.95 11.26 3.95
C VAL A 22 -21.44 11.10 3.68
N ASP A 23 -21.81 10.15 2.83
CA ASP A 23 -23.20 9.83 2.54
C ASP A 23 -23.67 8.69 3.45
N THR A 24 -24.69 8.90 4.28
CA THR A 24 -25.33 7.80 5.01
C THR A 24 -26.25 7.03 4.08
N VAL A 25 -25.80 5.89 3.53
CA VAL A 25 -26.67 4.99 2.75
C VAL A 25 -26.87 3.67 3.47
N SER A 26 -28.11 3.21 3.44
CA SER A 26 -28.62 1.96 4.02
C SER A 26 -27.69 0.76 3.79
N ALA A 27 -27.19 0.20 4.89
CA ALA A 27 -26.47 -1.06 4.89
C ALA A 27 -27.36 -2.19 4.32
N PRO A 28 -26.77 -3.23 3.70
CA PRO A 28 -27.49 -4.48 3.47
C PRO A 28 -27.97 -5.05 4.83
N PRO A 29 -28.89 -6.03 4.88
CA PRO A 29 -29.39 -6.58 6.15
C PRO A 29 -28.25 -6.79 7.15
N ARG A 30 -28.41 -6.41 8.44
CA ARG A 30 -27.29 -6.35 9.41
C ARG A 30 -26.41 -7.61 9.44
N SER A 31 -26.98 -8.78 9.16
CA SER A 31 -26.28 -10.06 9.03
C SER A 31 -25.31 -10.12 7.85
N SER A 32 -25.62 -9.55 6.69
CA SER A 32 -24.69 -9.51 5.55
C SER A 32 -23.61 -8.44 5.70
N PHE A 33 -23.88 -7.34 6.41
CA PHE A 33 -22.85 -6.34 6.69
C PHE A 33 -21.69 -6.90 7.52
N ALA A 34 -21.98 -7.49 8.69
CA ALA A 34 -20.94 -8.03 9.58
C ALA A 34 -20.15 -9.16 8.91
N VAL A 35 -20.84 -10.03 8.15
CA VAL A 35 -20.20 -11.11 7.38
C VAL A 35 -19.26 -10.56 6.32
N LEU A 36 -19.68 -9.54 5.56
CA LEU A 36 -18.82 -8.94 4.52
C LEU A 36 -17.62 -8.22 5.13
N VAL A 37 -17.79 -7.46 6.20
CA VAL A 37 -16.69 -6.79 6.92
C VAL A 37 -15.65 -7.80 7.42
N ALA A 38 -16.11 -8.93 7.97
CA ALA A 38 -15.22 -10.02 8.40
C ALA A 38 -14.57 -10.75 7.22
N ALA A 39 -15.30 -10.99 6.13
CA ALA A 39 -14.78 -11.64 4.94
C ALA A 39 -13.67 -10.80 4.29
N TYR A 40 -13.86 -9.48 4.15
CA TYR A 40 -12.82 -8.60 3.62
C TYR A 40 -11.63 -8.43 4.56
N LEU A 41 -11.81 -8.61 5.87
CA LEU A 41 -10.69 -8.66 6.81
C LEU A 41 -9.78 -9.85 6.49
N LEU A 42 -10.37 -11.05 6.37
CA LEU A 42 -9.62 -12.25 6.01
C LEU A 42 -9.01 -12.15 4.61
N LEU A 43 -9.74 -11.59 3.64
CA LEU A 43 -9.25 -11.39 2.28
C LEU A 43 -8.03 -10.48 2.26
N PHE A 44 -8.09 -9.30 2.89
CA PHE A 44 -6.95 -8.39 2.87
C PHE A 44 -5.76 -8.91 3.67
N VAL A 45 -5.97 -9.69 4.74
CA VAL A 45 -4.87 -10.43 5.37
C VAL A 45 -4.24 -11.41 4.37
N ALA A 46 -5.04 -12.20 3.66
CA ALA A 46 -4.54 -13.17 2.68
C ALA A 46 -3.81 -12.50 1.51
N VAL A 47 -4.33 -11.39 0.99
CA VAL A 47 -3.70 -10.58 -0.07
C VAL A 47 -2.34 -10.07 0.41
N SER A 48 -2.29 -9.40 1.56
CA SER A 48 -1.02 -8.86 2.08
C SER A 48 -0.02 -9.95 2.44
N VAL A 49 -0.48 -11.10 2.96
CA VAL A 49 0.38 -12.28 3.15
C VAL A 49 0.99 -12.73 1.83
N ALA A 50 0.16 -12.95 0.79
CA ALA A 50 0.62 -13.45 -0.49
C ALA A 50 1.60 -12.48 -1.16
N GLU A 51 1.25 -11.21 -1.21
CA GLU A 51 2.05 -10.18 -1.86
C GLU A 51 3.37 -9.92 -1.14
N GLU A 52 3.36 -9.77 0.20
CA GLU A 52 4.58 -9.48 0.96
C GLU A 52 5.50 -10.71 1.08
N LEU A 53 4.95 -11.92 1.21
CA LEU A 53 5.77 -13.14 1.18
C LEU A 53 6.52 -13.27 -0.14
N VAL A 54 5.85 -13.03 -1.27
CA VAL A 54 6.50 -13.12 -2.59
C VAL A 54 7.47 -11.97 -2.80
N ALA A 55 7.04 -10.72 -2.63
CA ALA A 55 7.85 -9.56 -2.97
C ALA A 55 9.02 -9.36 -1.99
N ARG A 56 8.80 -9.46 -0.67
CA ARG A 56 9.78 -9.09 0.37
C ARG A 56 10.42 -10.32 0.97
N GLY A 57 9.62 -11.32 1.34
CA GLY A 57 10.13 -12.57 1.90
C GLY A 57 11.03 -13.30 0.90
N TYR A 58 10.53 -13.53 -0.31
CA TYR A 58 11.22 -14.33 -1.33
C TYR A 58 12.07 -13.47 -2.28
N LEU A 59 11.46 -12.62 -3.10
CA LEU A 59 12.17 -11.94 -4.20
C LEU A 59 13.24 -10.97 -3.69
N LEU A 60 12.92 -10.10 -2.73
CA LEU A 60 13.87 -9.12 -2.20
C LEU A 60 15.07 -9.81 -1.57
N THR A 61 14.85 -10.81 -0.72
CA THR A 61 15.92 -11.56 -0.04
C THR A 61 16.81 -12.28 -1.06
N ASN A 62 16.23 -13.01 -2.03
CA ASN A 62 17.01 -13.72 -3.04
C ASN A 62 17.75 -12.77 -4.00
N LEU A 63 17.18 -11.62 -4.35
CA LEU A 63 17.89 -10.61 -5.16
C LEU A 63 19.02 -9.94 -4.37
N ALA A 64 18.80 -9.63 -3.09
CA ALA A 64 19.84 -9.05 -2.23
C ALA A 64 21.00 -10.04 -2.01
N GLU A 65 20.74 -11.33 -1.99
CA GLU A 65 21.74 -12.40 -2.01
C GLU A 65 22.43 -12.53 -3.37
N GLY A 66 21.66 -12.79 -4.43
CA GLY A 66 22.17 -13.14 -5.76
C GLY A 66 22.88 -12.00 -6.50
N LEU A 67 22.56 -10.75 -6.18
CA LEU A 67 23.25 -9.58 -6.74
C LEU A 67 24.63 -9.34 -6.11
N GLN A 68 25.04 -10.11 -5.09
CA GLN A 68 26.37 -9.98 -4.48
C GLN A 68 27.47 -10.63 -5.35
N VAL A 69 27.62 -10.13 -6.58
CA VAL A 69 28.58 -10.60 -7.58
C VAL A 69 29.45 -9.44 -8.08
N GLY A 70 30.76 -9.68 -8.16
CA GLY A 70 31.73 -8.70 -8.64
C GLY A 70 31.74 -7.39 -7.83
N PRO A 71 31.57 -6.21 -8.47
CA PRO A 71 31.59 -4.92 -7.77
C PRO A 71 30.29 -4.62 -7.00
N VAL A 72 29.20 -5.33 -7.29
CA VAL A 72 27.90 -5.11 -6.65
C VAL A 72 27.88 -5.91 -5.35
N THR A 73 28.06 -5.24 -4.22
CA THR A 73 28.09 -5.90 -2.91
C THR A 73 27.40 -5.08 -1.83
N GLY A 74 26.95 -5.76 -0.76
CA GLY A 74 26.39 -5.15 0.43
C GLY A 74 25.24 -4.18 0.15
N ARG A 75 25.46 -2.88 0.37
CA ARG A 75 24.40 -1.86 0.25
C ARG A 75 23.92 -1.68 -1.18
N VAL A 76 24.79 -1.82 -2.18
CA VAL A 76 24.42 -1.61 -3.59
C VAL A 76 23.48 -2.73 -4.05
N ALA A 77 23.80 -3.98 -3.72
CA ALA A 77 22.95 -5.14 -3.99
C ALA A 77 21.56 -4.99 -3.35
N LEU A 78 21.53 -4.57 -2.07
CA LEU A 78 20.29 -4.37 -1.35
C LEU A 78 19.42 -3.26 -1.95
N VAL A 79 20.00 -2.10 -2.29
CA VAL A 79 19.26 -1.00 -2.94
C VAL A 79 18.71 -1.45 -4.29
N ALA A 80 19.50 -2.16 -5.09
CA ALA A 80 19.02 -2.72 -6.35
C ALA A 80 17.87 -3.71 -6.15
N ALA A 81 17.95 -4.61 -5.16
CA ALA A 81 16.87 -5.54 -4.82
C ALA A 81 15.58 -4.82 -4.42
N VAL A 82 15.68 -3.77 -3.58
CA VAL A 82 14.54 -2.93 -3.19
C VAL A 82 13.91 -2.27 -4.42
N LEU A 83 14.70 -1.63 -5.27
CA LEU A 83 14.18 -0.92 -6.44
C LEU A 83 13.55 -1.87 -7.46
N LEU A 84 14.18 -3.01 -7.74
CA LEU A 84 13.66 -4.02 -8.68
C LEU A 84 12.35 -4.64 -8.20
N THR A 85 12.28 -5.05 -6.93
CA THR A 85 11.05 -5.64 -6.37
C THR A 85 9.93 -4.62 -6.23
N SER A 86 10.24 -3.38 -5.88
CA SER A 86 9.25 -2.30 -5.82
C SER A 86 8.73 -1.91 -7.20
N GLY A 87 9.61 -1.86 -8.20
CA GLY A 87 9.21 -1.65 -9.59
C GLY A 87 8.33 -2.78 -10.11
N LEU A 88 8.70 -4.04 -9.85
CA LEU A 88 7.86 -5.19 -10.17
C LEU A 88 6.49 -5.11 -9.49
N PHE A 89 6.45 -4.71 -8.21
CA PHE A 89 5.21 -4.52 -7.47
C PHE A 89 4.27 -3.52 -8.16
N GLY A 90 4.80 -2.36 -8.57
CA GLY A 90 4.05 -1.39 -9.38
C GLY A 90 3.57 -1.97 -10.71
N LEU A 91 4.42 -2.70 -11.42
CA LEU A 91 4.08 -3.32 -12.72
C LEU A 91 2.97 -4.38 -12.59
N LEU A 92 2.96 -5.17 -11.51
CA LEU A 92 1.88 -6.14 -11.26
C LEU A 92 0.52 -5.46 -11.10
N HIS A 93 0.49 -4.18 -10.68
CA HIS A 93 -0.73 -3.38 -10.55
C HIS A 93 -1.10 -2.62 -11.83
N ALA A 94 -0.27 -2.64 -12.88
CA ALA A 94 -0.54 -1.95 -14.14
C ALA A 94 -1.72 -2.57 -14.93
N GLY A 95 -2.13 -3.80 -14.59
CA GLY A 95 -3.31 -4.47 -15.16
C GLY A 95 -4.62 -4.15 -14.46
N ASN A 96 -4.58 -3.40 -13.35
CA ASN A 96 -5.78 -3.11 -12.57
C ASN A 96 -6.69 -2.08 -13.28
N PRO A 97 -7.99 -2.05 -12.94
CA PRO A 97 -8.90 -1.03 -13.46
C PRO A 97 -8.38 0.38 -13.17
N SER A 98 -8.49 1.28 -14.16
CA SER A 98 -8.05 2.67 -14.05
C SER A 98 -6.55 2.86 -13.79
N ALA A 99 -5.72 1.82 -13.99
CA ALA A 99 -4.27 1.94 -13.87
C ALA A 99 -3.70 2.90 -14.93
N THR A 100 -2.73 3.70 -14.52
CA THR A 100 -2.00 4.65 -15.36
C THR A 100 -0.51 4.54 -15.05
N LEU A 101 0.34 5.16 -15.87
CA LEU A 101 1.78 5.26 -15.56
C LEU A 101 2.02 5.94 -14.20
N VAL A 102 1.18 6.91 -13.83
CA VAL A 102 1.25 7.58 -12.54
C VAL A 102 0.92 6.62 -11.41
N SER A 103 -0.19 5.88 -11.50
CA SER A 103 -0.56 4.93 -10.44
C SER A 103 0.42 3.77 -10.31
N THR A 104 0.96 3.27 -11.43
CA THR A 104 2.05 2.28 -11.43
C THR A 104 3.29 2.81 -10.72
N ALA A 105 3.67 4.07 -10.96
CA ALA A 105 4.83 4.68 -10.31
C ALA A 105 4.59 4.93 -8.81
N THR A 106 3.40 5.35 -8.40
CA THR A 106 3.09 5.57 -6.98
C THR A 106 2.92 4.27 -6.22
N ILE A 107 2.40 3.20 -6.84
CA ILE A 107 2.43 1.85 -6.25
C ILE A 107 3.85 1.32 -6.15
N ALA A 108 4.73 1.60 -7.11
CA ALA A 108 6.15 1.28 -6.96
C ALA A 108 6.78 2.04 -5.77
N LEU A 109 6.40 3.30 -5.53
CA LEU A 109 6.82 4.06 -4.36
C LEU A 109 6.27 3.44 -3.05
N ALA A 110 5.00 3.03 -3.01
CA ALA A 110 4.46 2.25 -1.90
C ALA A 110 5.23 0.94 -1.70
N GLY A 111 5.68 0.34 -2.80
CA GLY A 111 6.52 -0.83 -2.79
C GLY A 111 7.88 -0.59 -2.10
N VAL A 112 8.48 0.58 -2.32
CA VAL A 112 9.71 1.02 -1.63
C VAL A 112 9.46 1.20 -0.14
N PHE A 113 8.31 1.76 0.25
CA PHE A 113 7.93 1.90 1.66
C PHE A 113 7.88 0.54 2.36
N LEU A 114 7.11 -0.42 1.84
CA LEU A 114 6.99 -1.76 2.42
C LEU A 114 8.33 -2.52 2.42
N ALA A 115 9.13 -2.35 1.36
CA ALA A 115 10.48 -2.92 1.33
C ALA A 115 11.40 -2.28 2.40
N THR A 116 11.27 -0.98 2.62
CA THR A 116 12.04 -0.24 3.66
C THR A 116 11.68 -0.74 5.06
N ASP A 117 10.39 -1.00 5.32
CA ASP A 117 9.92 -1.59 6.58
C ASP A 117 10.57 -2.94 6.84
N TYR A 118 10.57 -3.82 5.84
CA TYR A 118 11.20 -5.14 5.96
C TYR A 118 12.72 -5.02 6.16
N VAL A 119 13.38 -4.19 5.37
CA VAL A 119 14.84 -4.06 5.37
C VAL A 119 15.38 -3.53 6.69
N PHE A 120 14.68 -2.59 7.34
CA PHE A 120 15.13 -2.02 8.61
C PHE A 120 14.67 -2.80 9.84
N THR A 121 13.57 -3.56 9.75
CA THR A 121 13.08 -4.35 10.89
C THR A 121 13.58 -5.78 10.87
N GLY A 122 13.84 -6.34 9.68
CA GLY A 122 14.09 -7.77 9.48
C GLY A 122 12.89 -8.65 9.78
N ASP A 123 11.70 -8.05 9.94
CA ASP A 123 10.47 -8.74 10.36
C ASP A 123 9.40 -8.55 9.30
N LEU A 124 8.99 -9.65 8.65
CA LEU A 124 7.99 -9.63 7.59
C LEU A 124 6.58 -9.31 8.12
N ALA A 125 6.32 -9.47 9.42
CA ALA A 125 5.05 -9.11 10.01
C ALA A 125 4.76 -7.61 9.93
N VAL A 126 5.80 -6.76 9.92
CA VAL A 126 5.66 -5.30 9.86
C VAL A 126 5.09 -4.82 8.51
N PRO A 127 5.72 -5.08 7.35
CA PRO A 127 5.14 -4.70 6.05
C PRO A 127 3.80 -5.38 5.78
N LEU A 128 3.60 -6.63 6.23
CA LEU A 128 2.31 -7.33 6.12
C LEU A 128 1.21 -6.57 6.86
N GLY A 129 1.45 -6.20 8.12
CA GLY A 129 0.50 -5.44 8.92
C GLY A 129 0.19 -4.08 8.32
N LEU A 130 1.21 -3.36 7.82
CA LEU A 130 1.05 -2.06 7.19
C LEU A 130 0.23 -2.17 5.89
N HIS A 131 0.60 -3.09 5.00
CA HIS A 131 -0.12 -3.33 3.75
C HIS A 131 -1.58 -3.75 4.01
N PHE A 132 -1.82 -4.69 4.92
CA PHE A 132 -3.17 -5.09 5.30
C PHE A 132 -3.97 -3.89 5.83
N SER A 133 -3.37 -3.13 6.75
CA SER A 133 -4.06 -2.01 7.40
C SER A 133 -4.41 -0.91 6.39
N TRP A 134 -3.54 -0.66 5.41
CA TRP A 134 -3.77 0.29 4.33
C TRP A 134 -4.97 -0.13 3.47
N ASN A 135 -4.96 -1.37 2.94
CA ASN A 135 -6.04 -1.88 2.09
C ASN A 135 -7.38 -1.93 2.84
N TYR A 136 -7.35 -2.40 4.09
CA TYR A 136 -8.56 -2.50 4.91
C TYR A 136 -9.12 -1.13 5.28
N ALA A 137 -8.27 -0.18 5.67
CA ALA A 137 -8.70 1.17 5.98
C ALA A 137 -9.24 1.88 4.73
N GLN A 138 -8.50 1.88 3.64
CA GLN A 138 -8.87 2.54 2.39
C GLN A 138 -10.20 1.98 1.85
N GLY A 139 -10.31 0.66 1.72
CA GLY A 139 -11.50 0.03 1.15
C GLY A 139 -12.66 -0.10 2.15
N VAL A 140 -12.48 -0.86 3.23
CA VAL A 140 -13.58 -1.28 4.11
C VAL A 140 -13.95 -0.20 5.11
N LEU A 141 -12.98 0.55 5.65
CA LEU A 141 -13.33 1.59 6.62
C LEU A 141 -13.88 2.84 5.94
N PHE A 142 -13.28 3.23 4.80
CA PHE A 142 -13.53 4.54 4.20
C PHE A 142 -14.03 4.52 2.74
N ASP A 143 -14.36 3.37 2.15
CA ASP A 143 -15.02 3.29 0.82
C ASP A 143 -14.22 3.88 -0.36
N PHE A 144 -12.90 3.96 -0.25
CA PHE A 144 -12.04 4.34 -1.38
C PHE A 144 -11.72 3.09 -2.22
N PRO A 145 -11.52 3.22 -3.56
CA PRO A 145 -10.98 2.14 -4.37
C PRO A 145 -9.62 1.70 -3.83
N VAL A 146 -9.35 0.40 -3.74
CA VAL A 146 -8.04 -0.17 -3.43
C VAL A 146 -7.41 -0.60 -4.74
N SER A 147 -6.41 0.15 -5.20
CA SER A 147 -5.72 -0.06 -6.47
C SER A 147 -6.67 -0.27 -7.66
N GLY A 148 -7.69 0.59 -7.76
CA GLY A 148 -8.70 0.55 -8.83
C GLY A 148 -9.92 -0.32 -8.54
N ILE A 149 -9.93 -1.07 -7.43
CA ILE A 149 -11.00 -2.00 -7.09
C ILE A 149 -11.81 -1.46 -5.92
N ARG A 150 -13.10 -1.15 -6.15
CA ARG A 150 -14.02 -0.81 -5.05
C ARG A 150 -14.57 -2.07 -4.40
N VAL A 151 -14.44 -2.14 -3.08
CA VAL A 151 -15.06 -3.17 -2.26
C VAL A 151 -16.54 -2.86 -2.04
N GLY A 152 -17.41 -3.87 -2.10
CA GLY A 152 -18.86 -3.69 -2.03
C GLY A 152 -19.42 -3.43 -0.63
N VAL A 153 -18.56 -3.17 0.36
CA VAL A 153 -18.92 -2.92 1.76
C VAL A 153 -18.02 -1.83 2.34
N ALA A 154 -18.60 -0.91 3.11
CA ALA A 154 -17.87 0.12 3.81
C ALA A 154 -18.51 0.47 5.16
N VAL A 155 -17.68 0.79 6.17
CA VAL A 155 -18.12 1.30 7.47
C VAL A 155 -18.57 2.75 7.35
N VAL A 156 -17.74 3.57 6.68
CA VAL A 156 -18.04 4.95 6.32
C VAL A 156 -18.05 5.05 4.80
N ARG A 157 -19.23 5.32 4.24
CA ARG A 157 -19.41 5.56 2.80
C ARG A 157 -18.89 6.95 2.48
N THR A 158 -17.96 7.02 1.53
CA THR A 158 -17.23 8.23 1.19
C THR A 158 -17.43 8.55 -0.27
N ARG A 159 -17.77 9.80 -0.55
CA ARG A 159 -17.69 10.36 -1.88
C ARG A 159 -16.54 11.36 -1.95
N GLU A 160 -15.57 11.03 -2.78
CA GLU A 160 -14.43 11.88 -3.09
C GLU A 160 -14.86 13.13 -3.89
N THR A 161 -14.36 14.30 -3.51
CA THR A 161 -14.51 15.56 -4.26
C THR A 161 -13.17 16.27 -4.39
N GLY A 162 -12.96 16.93 -5.52
CA GLY A 162 -11.70 17.62 -5.85
C GLY A 162 -10.92 16.94 -6.97
N PRO A 163 -9.70 17.41 -7.28
CA PRO A 163 -8.92 16.93 -8.42
C PRO A 163 -8.36 15.51 -8.22
N ASP A 164 -8.41 14.71 -9.28
CA ASP A 164 -7.85 13.34 -9.31
C ASP A 164 -6.35 13.31 -8.96
N LEU A 165 -5.61 14.38 -9.25
CA LEU A 165 -4.21 14.49 -8.84
C LEU A 165 -4.04 14.37 -7.31
N VAL A 166 -5.01 14.84 -6.53
CA VAL A 166 -4.97 14.83 -5.07
C VAL A 166 -5.55 13.53 -4.51
N THR A 167 -6.72 13.12 -5.01
CA THR A 167 -7.49 11.97 -4.51
C THR A 167 -7.05 10.64 -5.10
N GLY A 168 -6.36 10.65 -6.24
CA GLY A 168 -6.03 9.46 -7.04
C GLY A 168 -7.19 8.94 -7.90
N GLY A 169 -8.31 9.65 -7.92
CA GLY A 169 -9.46 9.37 -8.77
C GLY A 169 -9.95 7.92 -8.68
N ALA A 170 -10.32 7.34 -9.83
CA ALA A 170 -10.86 5.98 -9.89
C ALA A 170 -9.89 4.87 -9.45
N PHE A 171 -8.58 5.14 -9.40
CA PHE A 171 -7.59 4.19 -8.87
C PHE A 171 -7.55 4.18 -7.33
N GLY A 172 -7.96 5.28 -6.69
CA GLY A 172 -7.94 5.45 -5.24
C GLY A 172 -6.70 6.21 -4.74
N LEU A 173 -6.67 6.46 -3.42
CA LEU A 173 -5.70 7.37 -2.76
C LEU A 173 -4.24 7.09 -3.12
N GLU A 174 -3.92 5.84 -3.42
CA GLU A 174 -2.59 5.35 -3.83
C GLU A 174 -2.04 6.00 -5.09
N ALA A 175 -2.90 6.49 -6.00
CA ALA A 175 -2.50 7.22 -7.20
C ALA A 175 -2.48 8.75 -7.01
N GLY A 176 -2.88 9.25 -5.85
CA GLY A 176 -2.99 10.68 -5.56
C GLY A 176 -1.86 11.21 -4.68
N LEU A 177 -1.74 12.54 -4.61
CA LEU A 177 -0.79 13.23 -3.73
C LEU A 177 -1.00 12.86 -2.25
N LEU A 178 -2.24 12.58 -1.82
CA LEU A 178 -2.50 12.12 -0.46
C LEU A 178 -1.81 10.79 -0.16
N GLY A 179 -1.88 9.82 -1.07
CA GLY A 179 -1.19 8.54 -0.94
C GLY A 179 0.33 8.67 -0.99
N VAL A 180 0.85 9.56 -1.85
CA VAL A 180 2.29 9.86 -1.91
C VAL A 180 2.78 10.44 -0.58
N VAL A 181 2.09 11.44 -0.03
CA VAL A 181 2.44 12.04 1.26
C VAL A 181 2.36 11.01 2.38
N ALA A 182 1.29 10.20 2.43
CA ALA A 182 1.15 9.14 3.42
C ALA A 182 2.28 8.11 3.35
N THR A 183 2.66 7.69 2.14
CA THR A 183 3.78 6.76 1.90
C THR A 183 5.11 7.34 2.39
N LEU A 184 5.40 8.61 2.09
CA LEU A 184 6.62 9.29 2.54
C LEU A 184 6.66 9.45 4.07
N LEU A 185 5.51 9.78 4.68
CA LEU A 185 5.38 9.84 6.13
C LEU A 185 5.57 8.47 6.78
N GLY A 186 5.05 7.40 6.15
CA GLY A 186 5.27 6.02 6.58
C GLY A 186 6.75 5.65 6.61
N ILE A 187 7.48 5.93 5.52
CA ILE A 187 8.94 5.72 5.46
C ILE A 187 9.66 6.48 6.58
N ALA A 188 9.31 7.75 6.79
CA ALA A 188 9.90 8.56 7.85
C ALA A 188 9.57 8.00 9.25
N ALA A 189 8.32 7.59 9.47
CA ALA A 189 7.87 7.02 10.74
C ALA A 189 8.61 5.72 11.06
N THR A 190 8.76 4.82 10.09
CA THR A 190 9.55 3.59 10.24
C THR A 190 11.01 3.92 10.57
N ALA A 191 11.63 4.85 9.84
CA ALA A 191 13.01 5.24 10.09
C ALA A 191 13.22 5.81 11.50
N LEU A 192 12.31 6.68 11.95
CA LEU A 192 12.33 7.27 13.29
C LEU A 192 12.10 6.21 14.37
N TRP A 193 11.14 5.31 14.18
CA TRP A 193 10.84 4.23 15.10
C TRP A 193 12.02 3.25 15.25
N VAL A 194 12.61 2.81 14.15
CA VAL A 194 13.79 1.92 14.17
C VAL A 194 14.97 2.60 14.84
N ARG A 195 15.22 3.88 14.53
CA ARG A 195 16.28 4.65 15.18
C ARG A 195 16.03 4.81 16.68
N GLY A 196 14.79 5.05 17.09
CA GLY A 196 14.39 5.14 18.50
C GLY A 196 14.59 3.82 19.26
N ARG A 197 14.28 2.67 18.63
CA ARG A 197 14.45 1.35 19.25
C ARG A 197 15.88 0.84 19.29
N THR A 198 16.68 1.13 18.27
CA THR A 198 18.00 0.50 18.08
C THR A 198 19.19 1.48 18.20
N GLY A 199 18.92 2.78 18.33
CA GLY A 199 19.94 3.84 18.37
C GLY A 199 20.60 4.15 17.02
N ARG A 200 20.30 3.38 15.95
CA ARG A 200 20.89 3.56 14.61
C ARG A 200 19.88 3.23 13.51
N LEU A 201 20.02 3.85 12.35
CA LEU A 201 19.26 3.47 11.15
C LEU A 201 20.17 2.66 10.24
N ALA A 202 20.07 1.33 10.32
CA ALA A 202 20.87 0.41 9.51
C ALA A 202 20.01 -0.77 9.06
N PRO A 203 20.15 -1.24 7.81
CA PRO A 203 19.51 -2.48 7.37
C PRO A 203 19.85 -3.67 8.27
N THR A 204 18.89 -4.55 8.51
CA THR A 204 19.08 -5.75 9.30
C THR A 204 20.12 -6.66 8.61
N PRO A 205 21.12 -7.20 9.35
CA PRO A 205 22.17 -8.03 8.76
C PRO A 205 21.65 -9.22 7.95
N SER A 206 20.61 -9.91 8.45
CA SER A 206 20.00 -11.07 7.77
C SER A 206 19.41 -10.73 6.39
N VAL A 207 19.02 -9.48 6.16
CA VAL A 207 18.48 -9.02 4.86
C VAL A 207 19.57 -8.40 4.00
N ARG A 208 20.52 -7.68 4.60
CA ARG A 208 21.61 -7.00 3.89
C ARG A 208 22.70 -7.95 3.39
N THR A 209 23.05 -8.93 4.20
CA THR A 209 24.02 -9.97 3.91
C THR A 209 23.39 -11.29 4.32
N PRO A 210 22.43 -11.81 3.53
CA PRO A 210 21.87 -13.13 3.77
C PRO A 210 23.01 -14.15 3.76
N ASP A 211 22.93 -15.15 4.64
CA ASP A 211 23.88 -16.26 4.61
C ASP A 211 23.80 -16.91 3.23
N LEU A 212 24.90 -16.79 2.48
CA LEU A 212 24.94 -17.23 1.10
C LEU A 212 24.78 -18.74 1.07
N ARG A 213 23.63 -19.23 0.61
CA ARG A 213 23.26 -20.66 0.72
C ARG A 213 24.19 -21.58 -0.08
N TRP A 214 24.96 -21.01 -1.00
CA TRP A 214 25.94 -21.70 -1.83
C TRP A 214 27.36 -21.69 -1.25
N ARG A 215 27.61 -20.98 -0.12
CA ARG A 215 28.91 -20.91 0.55
C ARG A 215 29.04 -21.79 1.79
N GLU A 216 27.97 -22.44 2.24
CA GLU A 216 28.04 -23.46 3.28
C GLU A 216 28.11 -24.86 2.63
N PRO A 217 29.13 -25.68 2.96
CA PRO A 217 29.33 -27.02 2.39
C PRO A 217 28.36 -28.08 2.89
#